data_AF-A0A9X7MY59-F1
#
_entry.id   AF-A0A9X7MY59-F1
#
_cell.length_a   1.000
_cell.length_b   1.000
_cell.length_c   1.000
_cell.angle_alpha   90.00
_cell.angle_beta   90.00
_cell.angle_gamma   90.00
#
_symmetry.space_group_name_H-M   'P 1'
#
loop_
_entity.id
_entity.type
_entity.pdbx_description
1 polymer ?
#
loop_
_entity_poly.entity_id
_entity_poly.type
_entity_poly.pdbx_seq_one_letter_code
_entity_poly.pdbx_strand_id
1 'polypeptide(L)'
;MNQICGLARGDLSQDQVNQFLADRRLDAAPGQDRNPALVLLKNGDRAGQATLCAAYLAGTVFSTADLQPFLEASAGTNHAADGKANQPEATASQDSVTMLLSVRLAVARANADVFALIASEMQRRPGLTPLEVREQVQQLFSRLAPTYLARIRARFQAPGTVLQQIRLDKETLVFSSSDGADFVLEKGQLRLRQDGVMIYGDGRLHGLIRALQVAYFDAQAAALLTPSDMAVPDN
;
A
#
# COMPACT_ATOMS: atom_id res chain seq x y z
N MET A 1 12.09 6.33 -5.90
CA MET A 1 11.51 5.09 -5.33
C MET A 1 11.80 3.88 -6.20
N ASN A 2 11.72 3.99 -7.52
CA ASN A 2 12.05 2.92 -8.48
C ASN A 2 13.40 2.22 -8.19
N GLN A 3 14.42 2.98 -7.79
CA GLN A 3 15.76 2.48 -7.45
C GLN A 3 15.74 1.62 -6.18
N ILE A 4 15.09 2.11 -5.12
CA ILE A 4 14.94 1.40 -3.85
C ILE A 4 14.14 0.11 -4.06
N CYS A 5 13.03 0.20 -4.79
CA CYS A 5 12.23 -0.97 -5.12
C CYS A 5 12.93 -1.95 -6.06
N GLY A 6 13.76 -1.47 -7.00
CA GLY A 6 14.59 -2.33 -7.84
C GLY A 6 15.64 -3.09 -7.02
N LEU A 7 16.31 -2.42 -6.09
CA LEU A 7 17.25 -3.06 -5.16
C LEU A 7 16.55 -4.07 -4.24
N ALA A 8 15.41 -3.72 -3.67
CA ALA A 8 14.64 -4.59 -2.79
C ALA A 8 14.13 -5.85 -3.48
N ARG A 9 13.82 -5.74 -4.78
CA ARG A 9 13.32 -6.84 -5.61
C ARG A 9 14.43 -7.69 -6.23
N GLY A 10 15.68 -7.21 -6.21
CA GLY A 10 16.81 -7.82 -6.91
C GLY A 10 16.84 -7.54 -8.41
N ASP A 11 15.97 -6.65 -8.91
CA ASP A 11 15.90 -6.28 -10.33
C ASP A 11 17.02 -5.29 -10.70
N LEU A 12 17.60 -4.61 -9.70
CA LEU A 12 18.76 -3.71 -9.84
C LEU A 12 19.89 -4.17 -8.91
N SER A 13 21.12 -4.12 -9.43
CA SER A 13 22.35 -4.21 -8.64
C SER A 13 22.70 -2.88 -7.97
N GLN A 14 23.56 -2.94 -6.95
CA GLN A 14 24.06 -1.73 -6.29
C GLN A 14 24.86 -0.86 -7.27
N ASP A 15 25.62 -1.47 -8.18
CA ASP A 15 26.42 -0.75 -9.17
C ASP A 15 25.57 0.02 -10.17
N GLN A 16 24.47 -0.58 -10.65
CA GLN A 16 23.51 0.11 -11.51
C GLN A 16 22.87 1.32 -10.82
N VAL A 17 22.59 1.22 -9.53
CA VAL A 17 22.06 2.34 -8.75
C VAL A 17 23.13 3.40 -8.51
N ASN A 18 24.36 3.00 -8.21
CA ASN A 18 25.47 3.94 -8.03
C ASN A 18 25.74 4.73 -9.31
N GLN A 19 25.74 4.06 -10.47
CA GLN A 19 25.87 4.72 -11.77
C GLN A 19 24.73 5.71 -12.01
N PHE A 20 23.47 5.31 -11.75
CA PHE A 20 22.30 6.18 -11.87
C PHE A 20 22.41 7.45 -11.01
N LEU A 21 23.03 7.35 -9.82
CA LEU A 21 23.26 8.47 -8.92
C LEU A 21 24.39 9.37 -9.41
N ALA A 22 25.49 8.80 -9.91
CA ALA A 22 26.62 9.54 -10.49
C ALA A 22 26.19 10.35 -11.72
N ASP A 23 25.39 9.76 -12.62
CA ASP A 23 24.86 10.43 -13.80
C ASP A 23 24.01 11.66 -13.45
N ARG A 24 23.43 11.69 -12.24
CA ARG A 24 22.64 12.81 -11.70
C ARG A 24 23.38 13.71 -10.72
N ARG A 25 24.68 13.47 -10.49
CA ARG A 25 25.52 14.19 -9.52
C ARG A 25 24.95 14.11 -8.09
N LEU A 26 24.40 12.94 -7.75
CA LEU A 26 23.84 12.60 -6.43
C LEU A 26 24.73 11.57 -5.70
N ASP A 27 25.97 11.43 -6.11
CA ASP A 27 26.97 10.43 -5.72
C ASP A 27 27.87 10.88 -4.56
N ALA A 28 27.40 11.79 -3.70
CA ALA A 28 28.09 12.16 -2.48
C ALA A 28 28.52 10.93 -1.66
N ALA A 29 29.68 11.02 -0.99
CA ALA A 29 30.24 9.90 -0.25
C ALA A 29 29.28 9.40 0.85
N PRO A 30 29.24 8.09 1.14
CA PRO A 30 28.45 7.54 2.25
C PRO A 30 28.73 8.31 3.55
N GLY A 31 27.68 8.78 4.22
CA GLY A 31 27.77 9.56 5.47
C GLY A 31 27.80 11.08 5.31
N GLN A 32 27.93 11.61 4.08
CA GLN A 32 27.75 13.04 3.81
C GLN A 32 26.30 13.41 3.47
N ASP A 33 25.52 12.43 3.01
CA ASP A 33 24.11 12.61 2.73
C ASP A 33 23.27 12.67 4.00
N ARG A 34 22.57 13.79 4.19
CA ARG A 34 21.55 13.91 5.24
C ARG A 34 20.18 13.41 4.81
N ASN A 35 20.00 13.11 3.52
CA ASN A 35 18.74 12.58 3.00
C ASN A 35 18.66 11.07 3.28
N PRO A 36 17.74 10.61 4.15
CA PRO A 36 17.66 9.20 4.52
C PRO A 36 17.42 8.26 3.33
N ALA A 37 16.72 8.72 2.29
CA ALA A 37 16.47 7.92 1.09
C ALA A 37 17.75 7.74 0.25
N LEU A 38 18.61 8.76 0.17
CA LEU A 38 19.91 8.64 -0.52
C LEU A 38 20.87 7.76 0.27
N VAL A 39 20.88 7.87 1.60
CA VAL A 39 21.65 6.98 2.48
C VAL A 39 21.23 5.53 2.24
N LEU A 40 19.93 5.26 2.22
CA LEU A 40 19.40 3.91 2.02
C LEU A 40 19.70 3.34 0.62
N LEU A 41 19.85 4.20 -0.39
CA LEU A 41 20.25 3.78 -1.73
C LEU A 41 21.71 3.33 -1.81
N LYS A 42 22.57 3.75 -0.87
CA LYS A 42 24.02 3.56 -0.94
C LYS A 42 24.57 2.60 0.11
N ASN A 43 23.92 2.49 1.26
CA ASN A 43 24.45 1.79 2.44
C ASN A 43 24.34 0.25 2.41
N GLY A 44 23.74 -0.32 1.36
CA GLY A 44 23.55 -1.77 1.22
C GLY A 44 22.53 -2.38 2.20
N ASP A 45 21.76 -1.57 2.93
CA ASP A 45 20.74 -2.06 3.86
C ASP A 45 19.52 -2.63 3.10
N ARG A 46 19.62 -3.91 2.74
CA ARG A 46 18.56 -4.63 2.01
C ARG A 46 17.26 -4.70 2.80
N ALA A 47 17.32 -4.79 4.13
CA ALA A 47 16.14 -4.88 4.97
C ALA A 47 15.39 -3.54 5.01
N GLY A 48 16.11 -2.44 5.20
CA GLY A 48 15.55 -1.09 5.12
C GLY A 48 15.01 -0.77 3.73
N GLN A 49 15.73 -1.15 2.66
CA GLN A 49 15.27 -0.97 1.27
C GLN A 49 13.97 -1.75 1.01
N ALA A 50 13.89 -3.00 1.45
CA ALA A 50 12.68 -3.81 1.34
C ALA A 50 11.52 -3.19 2.12
N THR A 51 11.77 -2.74 3.36
CA THR A 51 10.77 -2.08 4.20
C THR A 51 10.21 -0.83 3.54
N LEU A 52 11.09 0.04 3.03
CA LEU A 52 10.65 1.29 2.40
C LEU A 52 9.90 1.04 1.09
N CYS A 53 10.36 0.08 0.27
CA CYS A 53 9.64 -0.29 -0.95
C CYS A 53 8.26 -0.89 -0.63
N ALA A 54 8.20 -1.80 0.34
CA ALA A 54 6.95 -2.42 0.78
C ALA A 54 5.96 -1.37 1.29
N ALA A 55 6.43 -0.44 2.14
CA ALA A 55 5.59 0.63 2.69
C ALA A 55 5.08 1.57 1.59
N TYR A 56 5.96 1.92 0.63
CA TYR A 56 5.56 2.73 -0.53
C TYR A 56 4.46 2.04 -1.33
N LEU A 57 4.66 0.79 -1.75
CA LEU A 57 3.66 0.04 -2.53
C LEU A 57 2.36 -0.16 -1.75
N ALA A 58 2.45 -0.51 -0.47
CA ALA A 58 1.28 -0.70 0.40
C ALA A 58 0.47 0.58 0.55
N GLY A 59 1.13 1.74 0.57
CA GLY A 59 0.48 3.05 0.70
C GLY A 59 -0.07 3.62 -0.61
N THR A 60 0.66 3.48 -1.73
CA THR A 60 0.25 4.09 -3.01
C THR A 60 -1.04 3.51 -3.57
N VAL A 61 -1.41 2.27 -3.20
CA VAL A 61 -2.66 1.65 -3.63
C VAL A 61 -3.91 2.44 -3.21
N PHE A 62 -3.80 3.28 -2.17
CA PHE A 62 -4.87 4.15 -1.68
C PHE A 62 -4.90 5.54 -2.35
N SER A 63 -3.96 5.84 -3.23
CA SER A 63 -3.87 7.13 -3.91
C SER A 63 -4.24 7.00 -5.39
N THR A 64 -4.89 8.02 -5.93
CA THR A 64 -5.13 8.20 -7.36
C THR A 64 -4.11 9.14 -8.02
N ALA A 65 -3.15 9.67 -7.27
CA ALA A 65 -2.24 10.71 -7.75
C ALA A 65 -1.33 10.27 -8.91
N ASP A 66 -0.95 9.00 -8.93
CA ASP A 66 -0.17 8.35 -10.01
C ASP A 66 -1.02 7.94 -11.21
N LEU A 67 -2.35 8.15 -11.16
CA LEU A 67 -3.25 7.83 -12.26
C LEU A 67 -3.36 8.96 -13.29
N GLN A 68 -2.83 10.15 -13.01
CA GLN A 68 -2.91 11.34 -13.87
C GLN A 68 -2.51 11.07 -15.34
N PRO A 69 -1.39 10.36 -15.65
CA PRO A 69 -1.03 10.06 -17.04
C PRO A 69 -2.07 9.19 -17.76
N PHE A 70 -2.80 8.35 -17.03
CA PHE A 70 -3.84 7.48 -17.58
C PHE A 70 -5.18 8.21 -17.73
N LEU A 71 -5.44 9.18 -16.84
CA LEU A 71 -6.59 10.09 -16.94
C LEU A 71 -6.50 10.96 -18.19
N GLU A 72 -5.33 11.54 -18.44
CA GLU A 72 -5.06 12.37 -19.63
C GLU A 72 -5.21 11.58 -20.93
N ALA A 73 -4.73 10.32 -20.94
CA ALA A 73 -4.91 9.41 -22.05
C ALA A 73 -6.38 9.08 -22.35
N SER A 74 -7.19 8.90 -21.30
CA SER A 74 -8.63 8.60 -21.41
C SER A 74 -9.48 9.80 -21.85
N ALA A 75 -9.01 11.03 -21.59
CA ALA A 75 -9.68 12.26 -22.02
C ALA A 75 -9.42 12.58 -23.51
N GLY A 76 -8.33 12.07 -24.08
CA GLY A 76 -7.92 12.29 -25.46
C GLY A 76 -8.78 11.61 -26.54
N THR A 77 -9.76 10.77 -26.18
CA THR A 77 -10.64 10.10 -27.15
C THR A 77 -11.86 10.93 -27.56
N ASN A 78 -12.03 12.15 -27.03
CA ASN A 78 -13.19 13.01 -27.30
C ASN A 78 -12.80 14.37 -27.93
N HIS A 79 -11.90 14.43 -28.90
CA HIS A 79 -11.83 15.59 -29.81
C HIS A 79 -11.42 15.17 -31.22
N ALA A 80 -12.42 14.82 -32.03
CA ALA A 80 -12.33 15.02 -33.47
C ALA A 80 -12.93 16.41 -33.78
N ALA A 81 -12.06 17.41 -33.93
CA ALA A 81 -12.25 18.54 -34.85
C ALA A 81 -10.98 19.39 -34.89
N ASP A 82 -10.54 19.65 -36.12
CA ASP A 82 -9.58 20.66 -36.56
C ASP A 82 -8.08 20.41 -36.33
N GLY A 83 -7.44 20.08 -37.45
CA GLY A 83 -6.02 19.88 -37.57
C GLY A 83 -5.21 21.15 -37.29
N LYS A 84 -4.21 20.99 -36.43
CA LYS A 84 -2.86 21.57 -36.56
C LYS A 84 -1.92 20.74 -35.69
N ALA A 85 -0.77 20.37 -36.26
CA ALA A 85 0.24 19.54 -35.64
C ALA A 85 0.77 20.17 -34.35
N ASN A 86 0.78 19.39 -33.27
CA ASN A 86 1.71 19.51 -32.15
C ASN A 86 1.91 18.12 -31.53
N GLN A 87 3.10 17.93 -30.97
CA GLN A 87 3.77 16.68 -30.60
C GLN A 87 2.86 15.67 -29.86
N PRO A 88 3.03 14.35 -30.06
CA PRO A 88 2.29 13.36 -29.29
C PRO A 88 2.85 13.32 -27.87
N GLU A 89 2.22 14.04 -26.95
CA GLU A 89 2.25 13.70 -25.52
C GLU A 89 1.74 12.27 -25.37
N ALA A 90 2.49 11.45 -24.62
CA ALA A 90 2.32 10.01 -24.56
C ALA A 90 0.92 9.64 -24.06
N THR A 91 0.05 9.24 -24.97
CA THR A 91 -1.21 8.57 -24.64
C THR A 91 -0.88 7.23 -23.99
N ALA A 92 -1.41 6.98 -22.78
CA ALA A 92 -1.30 5.68 -22.14
C ALA A 92 -1.99 4.62 -23.00
N SER A 93 -1.25 3.59 -23.41
CA SER A 93 -1.80 2.48 -24.18
C SER A 93 -2.74 1.62 -23.33
N GLN A 94 -3.64 0.87 -23.97
CA GLN A 94 -4.49 -0.12 -23.30
C GLN A 94 -3.69 -1.12 -22.46
N ASP A 95 -2.50 -1.50 -22.94
CA ASP A 95 -1.56 -2.38 -22.22
C ASP A 95 -1.03 -1.72 -20.94
N SER A 96 -0.78 -0.40 -20.98
CA SER A 96 -0.31 0.37 -19.83
C SER A 96 -1.39 0.47 -18.75
N VAL A 97 -2.64 0.71 -19.15
CA VAL A 97 -3.80 0.69 -18.24
C VAL A 97 -3.96 -0.70 -17.63
N THR A 98 -3.94 -1.74 -18.46
CA THR A 98 -4.07 -3.12 -17.97
C THR A 98 -2.98 -3.47 -16.96
N MET A 99 -1.73 -3.11 -17.25
CA MET A 99 -0.61 -3.33 -16.32
C MET A 99 -0.79 -2.56 -15.01
N LEU A 100 -1.25 -1.30 -15.06
CA LEU A 100 -1.56 -0.52 -13.87
C LEU A 100 -2.62 -1.22 -13.01
N LEU A 101 -3.73 -1.65 -13.61
CA LEU A 101 -4.81 -2.34 -12.89
C LEU A 101 -4.30 -3.67 -12.30
N SER A 102 -3.49 -4.41 -13.04
CA SER A 102 -2.86 -5.66 -12.59
C SER A 102 -2.01 -5.43 -11.33
N VAL A 103 -1.15 -4.41 -11.35
CA VAL A 103 -0.32 -4.03 -10.21
C VAL A 103 -1.17 -3.61 -9.02
N ARG A 104 -2.19 -2.76 -9.23
CA ARG A 104 -3.11 -2.30 -8.18
C ARG A 104 -3.80 -3.46 -7.47
N LEU A 105 -4.33 -4.40 -8.23
CA LEU A 105 -5.00 -5.57 -7.70
C LEU A 105 -4.02 -6.50 -6.96
N ALA A 106 -2.83 -6.74 -7.50
CA ALA A 106 -1.82 -7.56 -6.85
C ALA A 106 -1.37 -6.96 -5.51
N VAL A 107 -1.17 -5.64 -5.45
CA VAL A 107 -0.83 -4.89 -4.23
C VAL A 107 -1.97 -4.96 -3.22
N ALA A 108 -3.22 -4.72 -3.63
CA ALA A 108 -4.36 -4.79 -2.73
C ALA A 108 -4.57 -6.20 -2.13
N ARG A 109 -4.38 -7.25 -2.95
CA ARG A 109 -4.38 -8.65 -2.47
C ARG A 109 -3.25 -8.91 -1.47
N ALA A 110 -2.04 -8.39 -1.72
CA ALA A 110 -0.91 -8.52 -0.80
C ALA A 110 -1.15 -7.73 0.51
N ASN A 111 -1.77 -6.55 0.46
CA ASN A 111 -2.21 -5.80 1.64
C ASN A 111 -3.20 -6.62 2.46
N ALA A 112 -4.21 -7.23 1.83
CA ALA A 112 -5.16 -8.10 2.51
C ALA A 112 -4.46 -9.24 3.26
N ASP A 113 -3.58 -9.98 2.58
CA ASP A 113 -2.85 -11.12 3.15
C ASP A 113 -2.00 -10.72 4.36
N VAL A 114 -1.14 -9.70 4.18
CA VAL A 114 -0.16 -9.31 5.19
C VAL A 114 -0.81 -8.57 6.35
N PHE A 115 -1.79 -7.70 6.10
CA PHE A 115 -2.46 -6.99 7.19
C PHE A 115 -3.34 -7.92 8.00
N ALA A 116 -3.94 -8.95 7.38
CA ALA A 116 -4.65 -9.99 8.11
C ALA A 116 -3.72 -10.76 9.07
N LEU A 117 -2.50 -11.06 8.63
CA LEU A 117 -1.49 -11.70 9.47
C LEU A 117 -1.07 -10.79 10.63
N ILE A 118 -0.77 -9.52 10.35
CA ILE A 118 -0.41 -8.54 11.39
C ILE A 118 -1.56 -8.40 12.40
N ALA A 119 -2.79 -8.21 11.93
CA ALA A 119 -3.95 -8.06 12.79
C ALA A 119 -4.17 -9.31 13.67
N SER A 120 -3.97 -10.51 13.11
CA SER A 120 -4.04 -11.76 13.89
C SER A 120 -3.02 -11.80 15.03
N GLU A 121 -1.80 -11.32 14.76
CA GLU A 121 -0.74 -11.27 15.77
C GLU A 121 -1.02 -10.20 16.83
N MET A 122 -1.55 -9.04 16.42
CA MET A 122 -1.93 -7.97 17.36
C MET A 122 -3.11 -8.39 18.26
N GLN A 123 -4.04 -9.21 17.76
CA GLN A 123 -5.14 -9.75 18.58
C GLN A 123 -4.66 -10.66 19.72
N ARG A 124 -3.46 -11.26 19.59
CA ARG A 124 -2.84 -12.07 20.66
C ARG A 124 -2.16 -11.22 21.73
N ARG A 125 -2.14 -9.89 21.57
CA ARG A 125 -1.45 -8.93 22.44
C ARG A 125 -2.43 -7.83 22.90
N PRO A 126 -3.46 -8.19 23.68
CA PRO A 126 -4.42 -7.20 24.16
C PRO A 126 -3.78 -6.24 25.17
N GLY A 127 -4.37 -5.06 25.34
CA GLY A 127 -3.99 -4.11 26.38
C GLY A 127 -2.84 -3.17 26.02
N LEU A 128 -2.32 -3.24 24.79
CA LEU A 128 -1.35 -2.26 24.30
C LEU A 128 -2.01 -0.89 24.10
N THR A 129 -1.28 0.17 24.41
CA THR A 129 -1.68 1.54 24.11
C THR A 129 -1.70 1.80 22.58
N PRO A 130 -2.38 2.85 22.11
CA PRO A 130 -2.37 3.20 20.68
C PRO A 130 -0.97 3.44 20.10
N LEU A 131 -0.02 3.94 20.91
CA LEU A 131 1.36 4.14 20.48
C LEU A 131 2.09 2.81 20.33
N GLU A 132 2.00 1.93 21.32
CA GLU A 132 2.62 0.60 21.28
C GLU A 132 2.04 -0.27 20.16
N VAL A 133 0.72 -0.18 19.90
CA VAL A 133 0.11 -0.85 18.74
C VAL A 133 0.76 -0.39 17.44
N ARG A 134 0.96 0.92 17.27
CA ARG A 134 1.58 1.48 16.07
C ARG A 134 3.02 1.01 15.90
N GLU A 135 3.82 1.08 16.96
CA GLU A 135 5.21 0.61 16.96
C GLU A 135 5.28 -0.89 16.65
N GLN A 136 4.41 -1.70 17.26
CA GLN A 136 4.41 -3.13 17.04
C GLN A 136 3.99 -3.50 15.62
N VAL A 137 2.99 -2.82 15.06
CA VAL A 137 2.56 -2.97 13.67
C VAL A 137 3.69 -2.59 12.71
N GLN A 138 4.38 -1.47 12.96
CA GLN A 138 5.52 -1.05 12.15
C GLN A 138 6.64 -2.09 12.18
N GLN A 139 7.01 -2.58 13.37
CA GLN A 139 8.03 -3.63 13.51
C GLN A 139 7.63 -4.93 12.80
N LEU A 140 6.37 -5.35 12.93
CA LEU A 140 5.87 -6.53 12.23
C LEU A 140 5.91 -6.33 10.71
N PHE A 141 5.45 -5.19 10.20
CA PHE A 141 5.47 -4.89 8.78
C PHE A 141 6.90 -4.84 8.22
N SER A 142 7.84 -4.20 8.91
CA SER A 142 9.26 -4.16 8.49
C SER A 142 9.87 -5.56 8.39
N ARG A 143 9.58 -6.45 9.37
CA ARG A 143 10.01 -7.85 9.30
C ARG A 143 9.35 -8.62 8.16
N LEU A 144 8.09 -8.32 7.86
CA LEU A 144 7.31 -8.96 6.80
C LEU A 144 7.56 -8.36 5.42
N ALA A 145 8.33 -7.28 5.30
CA ALA A 145 8.50 -6.56 4.03
C ALA A 145 9.01 -7.43 2.86
N PRO A 146 10.03 -8.30 3.03
CA PRO A 146 10.42 -9.22 1.95
C PRO A 146 9.29 -10.18 1.54
N THR A 147 8.56 -10.71 2.54
CA THR A 147 7.39 -11.57 2.29
C THR A 147 6.28 -10.83 1.57
N TYR A 148 6.02 -9.58 1.93
CA TYR A 148 5.04 -8.72 1.28
C TYR A 148 5.40 -8.49 -0.20
N LEU A 149 6.66 -8.17 -0.50
CA LEU A 149 7.12 -7.99 -1.90
C LEU A 149 7.01 -9.29 -2.71
N ALA A 150 7.33 -10.44 -2.12
CA ALA A 150 7.14 -11.75 -2.74
C ALA A 150 5.65 -12.06 -2.97
N ARG A 151 4.78 -11.69 -2.03
CA ARG A 151 3.32 -11.85 -2.15
C ARG A 151 2.76 -11.02 -3.30
N ILE A 152 3.20 -9.77 -3.50
CA ILE A 152 2.77 -8.98 -4.67
C ILE A 152 3.03 -9.75 -5.96
N ARG A 153 4.26 -10.30 -6.14
CA ARG A 153 4.60 -11.09 -7.32
C ARG A 153 3.70 -12.32 -7.47
N ALA A 154 3.44 -13.04 -6.39
CA ALA A 154 2.58 -14.22 -6.38
C ALA A 154 1.07 -13.90 -6.55
N ARG A 155 0.66 -12.64 -6.40
CA ARG A 155 -0.74 -12.20 -6.51
C ARG A 155 -1.08 -11.54 -7.85
N PHE A 156 -0.13 -11.50 -8.78
CA PHE A 156 -0.46 -11.21 -10.17
C PHE A 156 -1.46 -12.22 -10.71
N GLN A 157 -2.31 -11.74 -11.60
CA GLN A 157 -3.39 -12.51 -12.18
C GLN A 157 -2.83 -13.63 -13.06
N ALA A 158 -3.59 -14.72 -13.19
CA ALA A 158 -3.22 -15.79 -14.11
C ALA A 158 -3.26 -15.27 -15.57
N PRO A 159 -2.42 -15.82 -16.47
CA PRO A 159 -2.49 -15.48 -17.89
C PRO A 159 -3.91 -15.64 -18.45
N GLY A 160 -4.36 -14.68 -19.24
CA GLY A 160 -5.71 -14.66 -19.81
C GLY A 160 -6.79 -14.03 -18.91
N THR A 161 -6.44 -13.60 -17.70
CA THR A 161 -7.38 -12.82 -16.86
C THR A 161 -7.70 -11.48 -17.52
N VAL A 162 -8.99 -11.26 -17.79
CA VAL A 162 -9.51 -9.97 -18.29
C VAL A 162 -9.75 -9.03 -17.12
N LEU A 163 -9.26 -7.79 -17.23
CA LEU A 163 -9.54 -6.69 -16.32
C LEU A 163 -10.43 -5.67 -17.03
N GLN A 164 -11.59 -5.38 -16.44
CA GLN A 164 -12.56 -4.43 -16.99
C GLN A 164 -12.57 -3.16 -16.16
N GLN A 165 -12.00 -2.08 -16.70
CA GLN A 165 -12.12 -0.74 -16.11
C GLN A 165 -13.59 -0.27 -16.19
N ILE A 166 -14.18 0.04 -15.04
CA ILE A 166 -15.55 0.56 -14.93
C ILE A 166 -15.52 2.08 -14.77
N ARG A 167 -14.62 2.60 -13.94
CA ARG A 167 -14.47 4.04 -13.69
C ARG A 167 -13.03 4.38 -13.35
N LEU A 168 -12.54 5.49 -13.90
CA LEU A 168 -11.24 6.06 -13.59
C LEU A 168 -11.36 7.59 -13.66
N ASP A 169 -11.20 8.25 -12.52
CA ASP A 169 -11.14 9.70 -12.39
C ASP A 169 -10.14 10.13 -11.30
N LYS A 170 -10.08 11.43 -11.01
CA LYS A 170 -9.12 12.00 -10.05
C LYS A 170 -9.27 11.47 -8.62
N GLU A 171 -10.43 10.95 -8.24
CA GLU A 171 -10.70 10.48 -6.86
C GLU A 171 -11.14 9.01 -6.82
N THR A 172 -11.39 8.41 -7.97
CA THR A 172 -12.06 7.12 -8.10
C THR A 172 -11.35 6.21 -9.08
N LEU A 173 -11.12 4.96 -8.67
CA LEU A 173 -10.74 3.85 -9.55
C LEU A 173 -11.61 2.65 -9.22
N VAL A 174 -12.40 2.21 -10.20
CA VAL A 174 -13.27 1.03 -10.11
C VAL A 174 -13.01 0.13 -11.30
N PHE A 175 -12.76 -1.15 -11.03
CA PHE A 175 -12.63 -2.17 -12.05
C PHE A 175 -12.98 -3.53 -11.48
N SER A 176 -13.30 -4.47 -12.37
CA SER A 176 -13.48 -5.87 -12.04
C SER A 176 -12.50 -6.75 -12.81
N SER A 177 -12.38 -8.00 -12.39
CA SER A 177 -11.61 -9.01 -13.09
C SER A 177 -12.44 -10.27 -13.34
N SER A 178 -12.14 -10.95 -14.45
CA SER A 178 -12.75 -12.25 -14.78
C SER A 178 -12.41 -13.36 -13.78
N ASP A 179 -11.37 -13.18 -12.94
CA ASP A 179 -11.03 -14.08 -11.83
C ASP A 179 -11.77 -13.72 -10.53
N GLY A 180 -12.83 -12.93 -10.59
CA GLY A 180 -13.77 -12.72 -9.48
C GLY A 180 -13.44 -11.55 -8.54
N ALA A 181 -12.52 -10.65 -8.90
CA ALA A 181 -12.22 -9.49 -8.08
C ALA A 181 -13.09 -8.28 -8.43
N ASP A 182 -13.56 -7.58 -7.40
CA ASP A 182 -14.14 -6.24 -7.52
C ASP A 182 -13.26 -5.26 -6.74
N PHE A 183 -12.64 -4.33 -7.44
CA PHE A 183 -11.77 -3.30 -6.87
C PHE A 183 -12.47 -1.95 -6.89
N VAL A 184 -12.55 -1.31 -5.72
CA VAL A 184 -13.09 0.04 -5.57
C VAL A 184 -12.14 0.86 -4.72
N LEU A 185 -11.55 1.90 -5.32
CA LEU A 185 -10.89 2.98 -4.63
C LEU A 185 -11.72 4.24 -4.83
N GLU A 186 -12.24 4.81 -3.75
CA GLU A 186 -13.02 6.04 -3.80
C GLU A 186 -12.65 6.91 -2.61
N LYS A 187 -12.20 8.15 -2.86
CA LYS A 187 -11.81 9.10 -1.80
C LYS A 187 -10.78 8.51 -0.81
N GLY A 188 -9.81 7.77 -1.34
CA GLY A 188 -8.77 7.09 -0.56
C GLY A 188 -9.23 5.84 0.19
N GLN A 189 -10.51 5.45 0.09
CA GLN A 189 -11.03 4.24 0.70
C GLN A 189 -10.97 3.09 -0.30
N LEU A 190 -10.15 2.08 0.00
CA LEU A 190 -10.07 0.86 -0.78
C LEU A 190 -11.02 -0.19 -0.23
N ARG A 191 -11.85 -0.75 -1.10
CA ARG A 191 -12.61 -1.98 -0.90
C ARG A 191 -12.22 -2.97 -2.00
N LEU A 192 -11.88 -4.18 -1.59
CA LEU A 192 -11.57 -5.28 -2.49
C LEU A 192 -12.42 -6.49 -2.10
N ARG A 193 -13.20 -6.97 -3.06
CA ARG A 193 -13.88 -8.26 -2.97
C ARG A 193 -13.20 -9.28 -3.87
N GLN A 194 -13.28 -10.54 -3.45
CA GLN A 194 -12.85 -11.71 -4.22
C GLN A 194 -13.96 -12.74 -4.10
N ASP A 195 -14.58 -13.12 -5.22
CA ASP A 195 -15.70 -14.07 -5.28
C ASP A 195 -16.84 -13.67 -4.33
N GLY A 196 -17.14 -12.36 -4.28
CA GLY A 196 -18.15 -11.76 -3.40
C GLY A 196 -17.73 -11.56 -1.94
N VAL A 197 -16.59 -12.11 -1.51
CA VAL A 197 -16.08 -11.97 -0.13
C VAL A 197 -15.26 -10.68 0.01
N MET A 198 -15.59 -9.84 0.99
CA MET A 198 -14.77 -8.65 1.32
C MET A 198 -13.41 -9.07 1.87
N ILE A 199 -12.36 -9.05 1.05
CA ILE A 199 -11.01 -9.42 1.48
C ILE A 199 -10.22 -8.25 2.02
N TYR A 200 -10.58 -7.01 1.67
CA TYR A 200 -10.01 -5.79 2.24
C TYR A 200 -11.05 -4.66 2.24
N GLY A 201 -11.21 -3.97 3.36
CA GLY A 201 -12.09 -2.79 3.48
C GLY A 201 -13.23 -3.00 4.47
N ASP A 202 -13.93 -1.92 4.83
CA ASP A 202 -15.07 -1.92 5.76
C ASP A 202 -14.78 -2.63 7.10
N GLY A 203 -13.56 -2.47 7.61
CA GLY A 203 -13.09 -3.13 8.85
C GLY A 203 -12.83 -4.63 8.72
N ARG A 204 -12.88 -5.19 7.50
CA ARG A 204 -12.71 -6.62 7.22
C ARG A 204 -11.39 -6.91 6.49
N LEU A 205 -10.80 -8.03 6.86
CA LEU A 205 -9.64 -8.63 6.21
C LEU A 205 -9.88 -10.13 6.02
N HIS A 206 -10.01 -10.57 4.77
CA HIS A 206 -10.48 -11.91 4.38
C HIS A 206 -11.82 -12.30 5.02
N GLY A 207 -12.82 -11.43 4.92
CA GLY A 207 -14.18 -11.65 5.43
C GLY A 207 -14.34 -11.45 6.94
N LEU A 208 -13.25 -11.45 7.70
CA LEU A 208 -13.26 -11.37 9.16
C LEU A 208 -13.08 -9.93 9.64
N ILE A 209 -13.87 -9.55 10.66
CA ILE A 209 -13.63 -8.33 11.43
C ILE A 209 -12.46 -8.62 12.39
N ARG A 210 -11.42 -7.81 12.33
CA ARG A 210 -10.21 -7.99 13.17
C ARG A 210 -10.05 -6.82 14.14
N ALA A 211 -10.96 -6.72 15.10
CA ALA A 211 -10.89 -5.71 16.15
C ALA A 211 -9.69 -5.96 17.07
N LEU A 212 -8.97 -4.90 17.42
CA LEU A 212 -7.86 -4.92 18.38
C LEU A 212 -8.34 -4.44 19.74
N GLN A 213 -7.86 -5.08 20.81
CA GLN A 213 -8.13 -4.66 22.19
C GLN A 213 -7.05 -3.67 22.64
N VAL A 214 -7.31 -2.38 22.42
CA VAL A 214 -6.36 -1.29 22.68
C VAL A 214 -6.70 -0.60 24.00
N ALA A 215 -5.70 -0.38 24.84
CA ALA A 215 -5.82 0.39 26.07
C ALA A 215 -5.83 1.90 25.75
N TYR A 216 -7.00 2.44 25.43
CA TYR A 216 -7.18 3.87 25.15
C TYR A 216 -7.14 4.75 26.40
N PHE A 217 -7.49 4.18 27.55
CA PHE A 217 -7.57 4.85 28.82
C PHE A 217 -6.45 4.34 29.74
N ASP A 218 -5.88 5.24 30.53
CA ASP A 218 -4.92 4.87 31.56
C ASP A 218 -5.63 4.24 32.79
N ALA A 219 -4.82 3.78 33.74
CA ALA A 219 -5.33 3.17 34.96
C ALA A 219 -6.16 4.15 35.83
N GLN A 220 -5.95 5.46 35.70
CA GLN A 220 -6.70 6.47 36.47
C GLN A 220 -8.13 6.58 35.95
N ALA A 221 -8.29 6.63 34.62
CA ALA A 221 -9.61 6.60 33.99
C ALA A 221 -10.36 5.28 34.27
N ALA A 222 -9.65 4.14 34.32
CA ALA A 222 -10.24 2.86 34.70
C ALA A 222 -10.77 2.85 36.14
N ALA A 223 -10.10 3.55 37.07
CA ALA A 223 -10.52 3.67 38.47
C ALA A 223 -11.80 4.50 38.65
N LEU A 224 -12.21 5.32 37.67
CA LEU A 224 -13.50 6.02 37.69
C LEU A 224 -14.69 5.11 37.41
N LEU A 225 -14.43 3.89 36.91
CA LEU A 225 -15.47 2.92 36.55
C LEU A 225 -15.71 1.88 37.64
N THR A 226 -14.85 1.79 38.67
CA THR A 226 -15.13 0.97 39.84
C THR A 226 -16.22 1.65 40.66
N PRO A 227 -17.37 0.99 40.90
CA PRO A 227 -18.41 1.54 41.75
C PRO A 227 -17.80 1.86 43.12
N SER A 228 -17.91 3.11 43.55
CA SER A 228 -17.68 3.43 44.96
C SER A 228 -18.66 2.57 45.75
N ASP A 229 -18.17 1.72 46.64
CA ASP A 229 -19.02 0.97 47.57
C ASP A 229 -20.04 1.94 48.15
N MET A 230 -21.31 1.71 47.80
CA MET A 230 -22.42 2.36 48.47
C MET A 230 -22.32 1.89 49.91
N ALA A 231 -21.71 2.71 50.77
CA ALA A 231 -21.78 2.55 52.20
C ALA A 231 -23.26 2.45 52.57
N VAL A 232 -23.72 1.23 52.81
CA VAL A 232 -24.99 0.97 53.46
C VAL A 232 -24.81 1.53 54.87
N PRO A 233 -25.55 2.57 55.29
CA PRO A 233 -25.47 3.02 56.67
C PRO A 233 -26.02 1.91 57.54
N ASP A 234 -25.21 1.43 58.49
CA ASP A 234 -25.66 0.53 59.54
C ASP A 234 -26.82 1.19 60.32
N ASN A 235 -27.92 0.45 60.45
CA ASN A 235 -29.11 0.82 61.22
C ASN A 235 -28.83 0.91 62.72
#